data_AF-A0A059CN16-F1
#
_entry.id   AF-A0A059CN16-F1
#
_cell.length_a   1.000
_cell.length_b   1.000
_cell.length_c   1.000
_cell.angle_alpha   90.00
_cell.angle_beta   90.00
_cell.angle_gamma   90.00
#
_symmetry.space_group_name_H-M   'P 1'
#
loop_
_entity.id
_entity.type
_entity.pdbx_description
1 polymer ?
#
loop_
_entity_poly.entity_id
_entity_poly.type
_entity_poly.pdbx_seq_one_letter_code
_entity_poly.pdbx_strand_id
1 'polypeptide(L)'
;MILDSIPAGERNSNLNSKILVGTGSRSMKIIKIKSLKLYAFGFYIHPYSVCKKLGTKYSSMPISEVNKCQTFYEDLLREDINMTVRLVVNCNGMKFNTVRDAFEKSIRARLLKTNPNTDYHCLSKFGSIFTRDVPLPMGTTIDFHRTADGNLITEIGGNKIGSVQSRDLCRAFFDMYIGDLPVSELAKDEIGKNVADIIMRC
;
A
#
# COMPACT_ATOMS: atom_id res chain seq x y z
N MET A 1 11.89 -8.90 47.63
CA MET A 1 11.04 -8.72 46.45
C MET A 1 11.81 -7.88 45.47
N ILE A 2 12.33 -8.52 44.43
CA ILE A 2 13.07 -7.86 43.36
C ILE A 2 12.02 -7.42 42.33
N LEU A 3 11.93 -6.11 42.10
CA LEU A 3 11.15 -5.53 41.03
C LEU A 3 12.02 -5.60 39.77
N ASP A 4 11.80 -6.62 38.94
CA ASP A 4 12.41 -6.69 37.62
C ASP A 4 11.76 -5.64 36.72
N SER A 5 12.51 -4.55 36.51
CA SER A 5 12.25 -3.55 35.50
C SER A 5 12.42 -4.15 34.10
N ILE A 6 11.30 -4.42 33.42
CA ILE A 6 11.25 -4.87 32.02
C ILE A 6 11.89 -3.79 31.12
N PRO A 7 12.87 -4.14 30.26
CA PRO A 7 13.52 -3.17 29.38
C PRO A 7 12.54 -2.55 28.38
N ALA A 8 12.66 -1.24 28.16
CA ALA A 8 11.84 -0.47 27.21
C ALA A 8 11.95 -0.93 25.73
N GLY A 9 12.79 -1.91 25.42
CA GLY A 9 12.98 -2.46 24.08
C GLY A 9 11.87 -3.42 23.61
N GLU A 10 11.10 -4.04 24.52
CA GLU A 10 10.07 -5.03 24.15
C GLU A 10 8.67 -4.43 23.92
N ARG A 11 8.45 -3.14 24.22
CA ARG A 11 7.15 -2.48 23.95
C ARG A 11 6.95 -2.08 22.48
N ASN A 12 8.00 -2.10 21.66
CA ASN A 12 7.94 -1.67 20.25
C ASN A 12 7.60 -2.81 19.25
N SER A 13 7.61 -4.07 19.67
CA SER A 13 7.27 -5.21 18.81
C SER A 13 5.76 -5.44 18.74
N ASN A 14 5.01 -5.18 19.82
CA ASN A 14 3.56 -5.42 19.89
C ASN A 14 2.67 -4.32 19.29
N LEU A 15 3.23 -3.14 18.96
CA LEU A 15 2.51 -2.03 18.30
C LEU A 15 2.81 -1.90 16.80
N ASN A 16 3.50 -2.88 16.21
CA ASN A 16 3.83 -2.92 14.78
C ASN A 16 3.13 -4.07 14.02
N SER A 17 2.19 -4.78 14.65
CA SER A 17 1.50 -5.90 14.01
C SER A 17 0.57 -5.41 12.90
N LYS A 18 1.08 -5.43 11.66
CA LYS A 18 0.27 -5.25 10.46
C LYS A 18 -0.40 -6.59 10.12
N ILE A 19 -1.68 -6.56 9.80
CA ILE A 19 -2.44 -7.76 9.41
C ILE A 19 -2.56 -7.77 7.88
N LEU A 20 -2.31 -8.94 7.26
CA LEU A 20 -2.59 -9.17 5.84
C LEU A 20 -4.11 -9.18 5.64
N VAL A 21 -4.61 -8.26 4.81
CA VAL A 21 -6.05 -8.12 4.53
C VAL A 21 -6.40 -8.46 3.09
N GLY A 22 -5.44 -8.72 2.22
CA GLY A 22 -5.73 -9.31 0.92
C GLY A 22 -4.49 -9.52 0.07
N THR A 23 -4.64 -10.34 -0.96
CA THR A 23 -3.57 -10.69 -1.89
C THR A 23 -4.00 -10.56 -3.34
N GLY A 24 -3.04 -10.37 -4.22
CA GLY A 24 -3.32 -10.32 -5.64
C GLY A 24 -2.07 -10.42 -6.49
N SER A 25 -2.24 -10.22 -7.79
CA SER A 25 -1.11 -10.15 -8.72
C SER A 25 -1.38 -9.16 -9.84
N ARG A 26 -0.31 -8.59 -10.40
CA ARG A 26 -0.36 -7.76 -11.60
C ARG A 26 0.17 -8.56 -12.77
N SER A 27 -0.63 -8.63 -13.83
CA SER A 27 -0.24 -9.22 -15.11
C SER A 27 -0.27 -8.17 -16.22
N MET A 28 0.64 -8.29 -17.18
CA MET A 28 0.65 -7.51 -18.41
C MET A 28 0.30 -8.41 -19.60
N LYS A 29 -0.68 -8.01 -20.42
CA LYS A 29 -0.94 -8.70 -21.69
C LYS A 29 0.21 -8.42 -22.66
N ILE A 30 0.84 -9.46 -23.19
CA ILE A 30 1.87 -9.33 -24.23
C ILE A 30 1.20 -9.43 -25.61
N ILE A 31 0.36 -10.45 -25.78
CA ILE A 31 -0.46 -10.70 -26.98
C ILE A 31 -1.83 -11.22 -26.54
N LYS A 32 -2.81 -11.34 -27.46
CA LYS A 32 -4.20 -11.72 -27.14
C LYS A 32 -4.33 -12.95 -26.21
N ILE A 33 -3.44 -13.93 -26.34
CA ILE A 33 -3.48 -15.21 -25.62
C ILE A 33 -2.42 -15.36 -24.50
N LYS A 34 -1.45 -14.45 -24.38
CA LYS A 34 -0.35 -14.57 -23.41
C LYS A 34 -0.28 -13.35 -22.51
N SER A 35 -0.20 -13.61 -21.21
CA SER A 35 0.05 -12.60 -20.17
C SER A 35 1.32 -12.95 -19.39
N LEU A 36 2.05 -11.93 -19.00
CA LEU A 36 3.22 -12.03 -18.14
C LEU A 36 2.84 -11.55 -16.74
N LYS A 37 3.03 -12.41 -15.73
CA LYS A 37 2.86 -12.03 -14.33
C LYS A 37 4.06 -11.18 -13.91
N LEU A 38 3.83 -9.91 -13.62
CA LEU A 38 4.88 -8.96 -13.23
C LEU A 38 5.26 -9.16 -11.75
N TYR A 39 4.26 -9.17 -10.88
CA TYR A 39 4.44 -9.35 -9.44
C TYR A 39 3.19 -9.90 -8.78
N ALA A 40 3.37 -10.57 -7.64
CA ALA A 40 2.31 -10.77 -6.65
C ALA A 40 2.36 -9.63 -5.62
N PHE A 41 1.25 -9.38 -4.91
CA PHE A 41 1.24 -8.44 -3.80
C PHE A 41 0.42 -8.94 -2.62
N GLY A 42 0.80 -8.48 -1.43
CA GLY A 42 -0.01 -8.55 -0.22
C GLY A 42 -0.27 -7.15 0.32
N PHE A 43 -1.51 -6.89 0.72
CA PHE A 43 -1.94 -5.63 1.30
C PHE A 43 -2.12 -5.80 2.81
N TYR A 44 -1.46 -4.95 3.58
CA TYR A 44 -1.46 -5.01 5.03
C TYR A 44 -1.97 -3.70 5.63
N ILE A 45 -2.68 -3.80 6.74
CA ILE A 45 -3.18 -2.65 7.50
C ILE A 45 -2.81 -2.78 8.97
N HIS A 46 -2.66 -1.65 9.65
CA HIS A 46 -2.48 -1.64 11.09
C HIS A 46 -3.85 -1.51 11.81
N PRO A 47 -4.34 -2.54 12.52
CA PRO A 47 -5.70 -2.60 13.05
C PRO A 47 -6.08 -1.42 13.93
N TYR A 48 -5.22 -1.06 14.88
CA TYR A 48 -5.48 0.08 15.77
C TYR A 48 -5.59 1.41 14.99
N SER A 49 -4.82 1.58 13.90
CA SER A 49 -4.88 2.83 13.14
C SER A 49 -6.18 2.96 12.36
N VAL A 50 -6.69 1.85 11.81
CA VAL A 50 -7.97 1.85 11.11
C VAL A 50 -9.13 1.97 12.09
N CYS A 51 -9.08 1.29 13.24
CA CYS A 51 -10.07 1.46 14.31
C CYS A 51 -10.16 2.91 14.77
N LYS A 52 -9.02 3.52 15.09
CA LYS A 52 -8.96 4.90 15.58
C LYS A 52 -9.52 5.91 14.58
N LYS A 53 -9.33 5.66 13.27
CA LYS A 53 -9.72 6.60 12.22
C LYS A 53 -11.13 6.38 11.71
N LEU A 54 -11.54 5.12 11.54
CA LEU A 54 -12.76 4.75 10.82
C LEU A 54 -13.76 3.97 11.69
N GLY A 55 -13.37 3.53 12.90
CA GLY A 55 -14.19 2.75 13.82
C GLY A 55 -15.55 3.38 14.10
N THR A 56 -15.57 4.63 14.54
CA THR A 56 -16.82 5.35 14.86
C THR A 56 -17.77 5.45 13.66
N LYS A 57 -17.25 5.48 12.43
CA LYS A 57 -18.06 5.69 11.23
C LYS A 57 -18.65 4.39 10.68
N TYR A 58 -17.96 3.25 10.83
CA TYR A 58 -18.32 2.02 10.13
C TYR A 58 -18.51 0.78 11.03
N SER A 59 -18.12 0.81 12.31
CA SER A 59 -18.17 -0.38 13.21
C SER A 59 -19.57 -0.97 13.40
N SER A 60 -20.60 -0.12 13.39
CA SER A 60 -22.00 -0.55 13.54
C SER A 60 -22.69 -0.94 12.23
N MET A 61 -21.99 -0.87 11.10
CA MET A 61 -22.55 -1.16 9.78
C MET A 61 -22.26 -2.62 9.37
N PRO A 62 -23.17 -3.29 8.63
CA PRO A 62 -22.89 -4.61 8.09
C PRO A 62 -21.66 -4.60 7.17
N ILE A 63 -20.77 -5.59 7.33
CA ILE A 63 -19.53 -5.73 6.52
C ILE A 63 -19.83 -5.67 5.02
N SER A 64 -20.92 -6.30 4.57
CA SER A 64 -21.33 -6.34 3.17
C SER A 64 -21.72 -4.97 2.60
N GLU A 65 -22.23 -4.07 3.44
CA GLU A 65 -22.56 -2.68 3.07
C GLU A 65 -21.30 -1.81 3.04
N VAL A 66 -20.47 -1.91 4.09
CA VAL A 66 -19.19 -1.17 4.17
C VAL A 66 -18.29 -1.51 2.97
N ASN A 67 -18.16 -2.79 2.65
CA ASN A 67 -17.31 -3.26 1.55
C ASN A 67 -17.76 -2.78 0.16
N LYS A 68 -19.05 -2.48 -0.03
CA LYS A 68 -19.60 -1.92 -1.29
C LYS A 68 -19.65 -0.39 -1.28
N CYS A 69 -19.35 0.25 -0.15
CA CYS A 69 -19.41 1.69 0.00
C CYS A 69 -18.17 2.33 -0.63
N GLN A 70 -18.35 3.13 -1.69
CA GLN A 70 -17.22 3.84 -2.31
C GLN A 70 -16.53 4.81 -1.32
N THR A 71 -17.31 5.52 -0.50
CA THR A 71 -16.77 6.45 0.51
C THR A 71 -15.89 5.76 1.54
N PHE A 72 -16.11 4.47 1.82
CA PHE A 72 -15.22 3.71 2.71
C PHE A 72 -13.79 3.61 2.15
N TYR A 73 -13.64 3.32 0.86
CA TYR A 73 -12.32 3.29 0.22
C TYR A 73 -11.69 4.68 0.11
N GLU A 74 -12.50 5.71 -0.16
CA GLU A 74 -12.04 7.10 -0.19
C GLU A 74 -11.50 7.54 1.18
N ASP A 75 -12.17 7.16 2.26
CA ASP A 75 -11.73 7.45 3.62
C ASP A 75 -10.47 6.66 4.00
N LEU A 76 -10.36 5.38 3.61
CA LEU A 76 -9.12 4.61 3.78
C LEU A 76 -7.92 5.27 3.09
N LEU A 77 -8.16 5.84 1.90
CA LEU A 77 -7.14 6.54 1.13
C LEU A 77 -6.82 7.93 1.69
N ARG A 78 -7.79 8.62 2.29
CA ARG A 78 -7.64 9.97 2.83
C ARG A 78 -7.02 9.97 4.22
N GLU A 79 -7.53 9.15 5.13
CA GLU A 79 -7.10 9.12 6.52
C GLU A 79 -5.67 8.60 6.70
N ASP A 80 -4.97 9.15 7.69
CA ASP A 80 -3.61 8.79 8.04
C ASP A 80 -3.55 7.42 8.76
N ILE A 81 -3.78 6.37 7.98
CA ILE A 81 -3.80 4.96 8.40
C ILE A 81 -2.51 4.30 7.94
N ASN A 82 -1.85 3.57 8.84
CA ASN A 82 -0.64 2.83 8.51
C ASN A 82 -1.02 1.64 7.61
N MET A 83 -0.54 1.67 6.38
CA MET A 83 -0.79 0.62 5.38
C MET A 83 0.52 0.19 4.74
N THR A 84 0.56 -1.04 4.24
CA THR A 84 1.72 -1.55 3.52
C THR A 84 1.27 -2.39 2.34
N VAL A 85 1.86 -2.14 1.19
CA VAL A 85 1.81 -3.07 0.07
C VAL A 85 3.19 -3.71 -0.07
N ARG A 86 3.24 -5.03 0.08
CA ARG A 86 4.41 -5.84 -0.25
C ARG A 86 4.25 -6.40 -1.64
N LEU A 87 5.21 -6.14 -2.51
CA LEU A 87 5.32 -6.74 -3.83
C LEU A 87 6.31 -7.88 -3.79
N VAL A 88 6.06 -8.92 -4.57
CA VAL A 88 7.00 -10.01 -4.84
C VAL A 88 7.20 -10.11 -6.34
N VAL A 89 8.41 -9.80 -6.80
CA VAL A 89 8.77 -9.78 -8.24
C VAL A 89 8.61 -11.18 -8.83
N ASN A 90 7.90 -11.31 -9.95
CA ASN A 90 7.60 -12.60 -10.58
C ASN A 90 7.97 -12.66 -12.07
N CYS A 91 8.82 -11.76 -12.56
CA CYS A 91 9.39 -11.92 -13.89
C CYS A 91 10.90 -11.61 -13.91
N ASN A 92 11.61 -12.36 -14.75
CA ASN A 92 13.04 -12.23 -14.95
C ASN A 92 13.37 -11.00 -15.78
N GLY A 93 14.51 -10.37 -15.47
CA GLY A 93 15.09 -9.32 -16.30
C GLY A 93 14.33 -8.00 -16.27
N MET A 94 13.40 -7.78 -15.33
CA MET A 94 12.86 -6.45 -15.09
C MET A 94 13.99 -5.55 -14.58
N LYS A 95 14.32 -4.54 -15.39
CA LYS A 95 15.17 -3.45 -14.95
C LYS A 95 14.38 -2.57 -13.99
N PHE A 96 15.08 -2.05 -13.00
CA PHE A 96 14.49 -1.19 -11.98
C PHE A 96 13.82 0.05 -12.58
N ASN A 97 14.42 0.63 -13.63
CA ASN A 97 13.86 1.75 -14.37
C ASN A 97 12.49 1.42 -14.99
N THR A 98 12.29 0.21 -15.52
CA THR A 98 10.99 -0.20 -16.08
C THR A 98 9.91 -0.29 -15.00
N VAL A 99 10.28 -0.76 -13.81
CA VAL A 99 9.39 -0.81 -12.64
C VAL A 99 9.04 0.60 -12.17
N ARG A 100 10.06 1.47 -12.03
CA ARG A 100 9.89 2.90 -11.72
C ARG A 100 8.93 3.56 -12.70
N ASP A 101 9.18 3.46 -14.00
CA ASP A 101 8.37 4.13 -15.03
C ASP A 101 6.91 3.65 -15.01
N ALA A 102 6.67 2.36 -14.73
CA ALA A 102 5.32 1.82 -14.60
C ALA A 102 4.58 2.38 -13.38
N PHE A 103 5.26 2.50 -12.23
CA PHE A 103 4.71 3.17 -11.06
C PHE A 103 4.49 4.65 -11.33
N GLU A 104 5.46 5.34 -11.92
CA GLU A 104 5.35 6.77 -12.18
C GLU A 104 4.18 7.10 -13.10
N LYS A 105 3.99 6.33 -14.17
CA LYS A 105 2.85 6.48 -15.06
C LYS A 105 1.52 6.27 -14.34
N SER A 106 1.45 5.24 -13.48
CA SER A 106 0.24 4.90 -12.74
C SER A 106 -0.11 5.96 -11.68
N ILE A 107 0.90 6.44 -10.95
CA ILE A 107 0.76 7.48 -9.93
C ILE A 107 0.42 8.82 -10.58
N ARG A 108 1.08 9.19 -11.69
CA ARG A 108 0.82 10.43 -12.44
C ARG A 108 -0.67 10.56 -12.81
N ALA A 109 -1.26 9.50 -13.37
CA ALA A 109 -2.67 9.50 -13.75
C ALA A 109 -3.61 9.78 -12.55
N ARG A 110 -3.29 9.23 -11.37
CA ARG A 110 -4.09 9.38 -10.15
C ARG A 110 -3.91 10.75 -9.48
N LEU A 111 -2.68 11.28 -9.50
CA LEU A 111 -2.40 12.65 -9.07
C LEU A 111 -3.20 13.65 -9.92
N LEU A 112 -3.16 13.53 -11.25
CA LEU A 112 -3.88 14.41 -12.16
C LEU A 112 -5.40 14.35 -11.96
N LYS A 113 -5.95 13.15 -11.76
CA LYS A 113 -7.38 12.95 -11.47
C LYS A 113 -7.80 13.67 -10.17
N THR A 114 -6.94 13.70 -9.17
CA THR A 114 -7.24 14.27 -7.86
C THR A 114 -7.05 15.78 -7.82
N ASN A 115 -5.98 16.25 -8.44
CA ASN A 115 -5.61 17.65 -8.51
C ASN A 115 -5.15 17.97 -9.94
N PRO A 116 -6.01 18.58 -10.77
CA PRO A 116 -5.65 19.00 -12.13
C PRO A 116 -4.45 19.95 -12.20
N ASN A 117 -4.16 20.65 -11.11
CA ASN A 117 -3.06 21.62 -10.99
C ASN A 117 -1.80 21.03 -10.30
N THR A 118 -1.70 19.70 -10.21
CA THR A 118 -0.54 19.04 -9.56
C THR A 118 0.77 19.39 -10.29
N ASP A 119 1.80 19.72 -9.52
CA ASP A 119 3.15 20.04 -10.02
C ASP A 119 4.03 18.78 -10.19
N TYR A 120 3.52 17.61 -9.80
CA TYR A 120 4.22 16.32 -9.80
C TYR A 120 5.53 16.31 -9.01
N HIS A 121 5.77 17.25 -8.10
CA HIS A 121 7.01 17.32 -7.35
C HIS A 121 7.21 16.08 -6.44
N CYS A 122 6.13 15.60 -5.81
CA CYS A 122 6.18 14.36 -5.02
C CYS A 122 6.51 13.13 -5.88
N LEU A 123 6.05 13.11 -7.13
CA LEU A 123 6.33 12.04 -8.08
C LEU A 123 7.79 12.07 -8.55
N SER A 124 8.35 13.26 -8.79
CA SER A 124 9.78 13.43 -9.12
C SER A 124 10.67 12.96 -7.96
N LYS A 125 10.33 13.35 -6.72
CA LYS A 125 11.01 12.85 -5.51
C LYS A 125 10.89 11.33 -5.35
N PHE A 126 9.74 10.78 -5.68
CA PHE A 126 9.56 9.32 -5.68
C PHE A 126 10.48 8.68 -6.72
N GLY A 127 10.48 9.13 -7.97
CA GLY A 127 11.37 8.61 -9.01
C GLY A 127 12.85 8.69 -8.65
N SER A 128 13.27 9.72 -7.91
CA SER A 128 14.67 9.90 -7.53
C SER A 128 15.16 8.98 -6.40
N ILE A 129 14.27 8.30 -5.65
CA ILE A 129 14.73 7.25 -4.72
C ILE A 129 15.27 6.03 -5.49
N PHE A 130 14.89 5.89 -6.76
CA PHE A 130 15.26 4.79 -7.64
C PHE A 130 16.57 5.07 -8.42
N THR A 131 17.63 5.55 -7.75
CA THR A 131 18.87 6.06 -8.40
C THR A 131 19.91 5.01 -8.76
N ARG A 132 19.88 3.84 -8.13
CA ARG A 132 20.81 2.74 -8.42
C ARG A 132 20.10 1.72 -9.31
N ASP A 133 20.79 1.21 -10.33
CA ASP A 133 20.28 0.07 -11.11
C ASP A 133 20.40 -1.18 -10.22
N VAL A 134 19.43 -1.34 -9.32
CA VAL A 134 19.34 -2.48 -8.41
C VAL A 134 18.72 -3.63 -9.19
N PRO A 135 19.44 -4.76 -9.38
CA PRO A 135 18.83 -5.93 -9.98
C PRO A 135 17.61 -6.34 -9.15
N LEU A 136 16.50 -6.65 -9.82
CA LEU A 136 15.31 -7.21 -9.20
C LEU A 136 15.13 -8.68 -9.63
N PRO A 137 15.88 -9.63 -9.04
CA PRO A 137 15.63 -11.05 -9.23
C PRO A 137 14.18 -11.42 -8.91
N MET A 138 13.66 -12.48 -9.54
CA MET A 138 12.41 -13.08 -9.11
C MET A 138 12.46 -13.44 -7.62
N GLY A 139 11.36 -13.20 -6.91
CA GLY A 139 11.28 -13.36 -5.47
C GLY A 139 11.70 -12.14 -4.66
N THR A 140 12.31 -11.12 -5.28
CA THR A 140 12.66 -9.87 -4.58
C THR A 140 11.40 -9.23 -4.00
N THR A 141 11.44 -8.88 -2.72
CA THR A 141 10.37 -8.14 -2.05
C THR A 141 10.59 -6.64 -2.15
N ILE A 142 9.53 -5.91 -2.46
CA ILE A 142 9.51 -4.44 -2.41
C ILE A 142 8.34 -4.02 -1.54
N ASP A 143 8.62 -3.34 -0.44
CA ASP A 143 7.60 -2.88 0.48
C ASP A 143 7.41 -1.37 0.34
N PHE A 144 6.14 -0.96 0.24
CA PHE A 144 5.73 0.44 0.28
C PHE A 144 4.89 0.66 1.52
N HIS A 145 5.40 1.47 2.45
CA HIS A 145 4.73 1.77 3.71
C HIS A 145 4.19 3.19 3.69
N ARG A 146 2.88 3.33 3.92
CA ARG A 146 2.30 4.60 4.36
C ARG A 146 2.45 4.70 5.87
N THR A 147 2.97 5.82 6.34
CA THR A 147 3.00 6.18 7.76
C THR A 147 1.90 7.21 8.08
N ALA A 148 1.54 7.30 9.35
CA ALA A 148 0.53 8.24 9.84
C ALA A 148 0.92 9.73 9.71
N ASP A 149 2.19 10.04 9.52
CA ASP A 149 2.67 11.41 9.25
C ASP A 149 2.75 11.72 7.74
N GLY A 150 2.24 10.84 6.89
CA GLY A 150 2.12 11.05 5.44
C GLY A 150 3.40 10.77 4.65
N ASN A 151 4.29 9.91 5.15
CA ASN A 151 5.42 9.42 4.37
C ASN A 151 5.06 8.15 3.61
N LEU A 152 5.56 8.06 2.38
CA LEU A 152 5.69 6.82 1.63
C LEU A 152 7.15 6.34 1.74
N ILE A 153 7.38 5.32 2.55
CA ILE A 153 8.69 4.66 2.71
C ILE A 153 8.77 3.50 1.71
N THR A 154 9.91 3.36 1.04
CA THR A 154 10.19 2.24 0.14
C THR A 154 11.35 1.40 0.67
N GLU A 155 11.13 0.09 0.75
CA GLU A 155 12.12 -0.90 1.14
C GLU A 155 12.28 -1.96 0.04
N ILE A 156 13.51 -2.42 -0.21
CA ILE A 156 13.82 -3.49 -1.15
C ILE A 156 14.64 -4.55 -0.44
N GLY A 157 14.15 -5.79 -0.46
CA GLY A 157 14.81 -6.90 0.27
C GLY A 157 15.01 -6.60 1.76
N GLY A 158 14.08 -5.84 2.36
CA GLY A 158 14.16 -5.41 3.77
C GLY A 158 15.06 -4.20 4.05
N ASN A 159 15.68 -3.60 3.03
CA ASN A 159 16.51 -2.40 3.19
C ASN A 159 15.73 -1.16 2.76
N LYS A 160 15.62 -0.16 3.65
CA LYS A 160 15.05 1.15 3.31
C LYS A 160 15.92 1.86 2.28
N ILE A 161 15.33 2.18 1.12
CA ILE A 161 16.01 2.90 0.04
C ILE A 161 15.60 4.38 -0.04
N GLY A 162 14.44 4.74 0.50
CA GLY A 162 13.95 6.11 0.43
C GLY A 162 12.67 6.35 1.22
N SER A 163 12.34 7.63 1.37
CA SER A 163 11.09 8.10 1.99
C SER A 163 10.68 9.40 1.32
N VAL A 164 9.42 9.53 0.96
CA VAL A 164 8.87 10.77 0.40
C VAL A 164 7.68 11.20 1.25
N GLN A 165 7.81 12.37 1.89
CA GLN A 165 6.72 12.96 2.65
C GLN A 165 5.73 13.64 1.70
N SER A 166 4.60 12.99 1.45
CA SER A 166 3.50 13.51 0.63
C SER A 166 2.26 12.65 0.80
N ARG A 167 1.19 13.22 1.38
CA ARG A 167 -0.12 12.56 1.48
C ARG A 167 -0.72 12.27 0.11
N ASP A 168 -0.53 13.18 -0.86
CA ASP A 168 -0.99 12.98 -2.23
C ASP A 168 -0.31 11.78 -2.91
N LEU A 169 0.99 11.61 -2.69
CA LEU A 169 1.72 10.45 -3.19
C LEU A 169 1.23 9.16 -2.51
N CYS A 170 1.05 9.16 -1.19
CA CYS A 170 0.51 8.02 -0.46
C CYS A 170 -0.88 7.64 -1.02
N ARG A 171 -1.78 8.63 -1.12
CA ARG A 171 -3.12 8.43 -1.66
C ARG A 171 -3.06 7.86 -3.07
N ALA A 172 -2.30 8.47 -3.97
CA ALA A 172 -2.17 8.01 -5.35
C ALA A 172 -1.57 6.60 -5.47
N PHE A 173 -0.60 6.24 -4.61
CA PHE A 173 -0.01 4.91 -4.60
C PHE A 173 -1.01 3.85 -4.15
N PHE A 174 -1.65 4.04 -2.99
CA PHE A 174 -2.58 3.05 -2.44
C PHE A 174 -3.90 2.96 -3.24
N ASP A 175 -4.29 4.04 -3.92
CA ASP A 175 -5.42 4.08 -4.86
C ASP A 175 -5.20 3.12 -6.06
N MET A 176 -3.96 2.70 -6.34
CA MET A 176 -3.69 1.61 -7.29
C MET A 176 -4.28 0.27 -6.88
N TYR A 177 -4.52 0.04 -5.58
CA TYR A 177 -4.93 -1.27 -5.06
C TYR A 177 -6.38 -1.27 -4.58
N ILE A 178 -6.84 -0.16 -4.01
CA ILE A 178 -8.17 -0.05 -3.41
C ILE A 178 -9.03 1.07 -4.01
N GLY A 179 -8.52 1.78 -5.02
CA GLY A 179 -9.23 2.86 -5.71
C GLY A 179 -10.24 2.38 -6.76
N ASP A 180 -10.64 3.28 -7.66
CA ASP A 180 -11.69 3.00 -8.68
C ASP A 180 -11.24 2.04 -9.78
N LEU A 181 -9.94 2.02 -10.08
CA LEU A 181 -9.33 1.18 -11.12
C LEU A 181 -8.21 0.36 -10.49
N PRO A 182 -8.52 -0.54 -9.53
CA PRO A 182 -7.51 -1.27 -8.79
C PRO A 182 -6.74 -2.23 -9.71
N VAL A 183 -5.56 -2.67 -9.25
CA VAL A 183 -4.78 -3.72 -9.91
C VAL A 183 -5.58 -5.02 -10.05
N SER A 184 -6.46 -5.31 -9.09
CA SER A 184 -7.34 -6.49 -9.08
C SER A 184 -8.62 -6.17 -8.31
N GLU A 185 -9.77 -6.27 -8.96
CA GLU A 185 -11.08 -6.10 -8.31
C GLU A 185 -11.33 -7.14 -7.23
N LEU A 186 -10.92 -8.39 -7.47
CA LEU A 186 -11.04 -9.47 -6.48
C LEU A 186 -10.22 -9.18 -5.23
N ALA A 187 -9.01 -8.64 -5.41
CA ALA A 187 -8.17 -8.26 -4.27
C ALA A 187 -8.75 -7.06 -3.53
N LYS A 188 -9.30 -6.06 -4.24
CA LYS A 188 -9.98 -4.92 -3.62
C LYS A 188 -11.16 -5.37 -2.75
N ASP A 189 -12.00 -6.28 -3.27
CA ASP A 189 -13.14 -6.84 -2.54
C ASP A 189 -12.69 -7.64 -1.30
N GLU A 190 -11.64 -8.46 -1.42
CA GLU A 190 -11.05 -9.16 -0.27
C GLU A 190 -10.52 -8.18 0.78
N ILE A 191 -9.76 -7.16 0.36
CA ILE A 191 -9.23 -6.12 1.23
C ILE A 191 -10.36 -5.40 1.96
N GLY A 192 -11.39 -4.95 1.24
CA GLY A 192 -12.49 -4.22 1.82
C GLY A 192 -13.26 -5.03 2.86
N LYS A 193 -13.54 -6.32 2.58
CA LYS A 193 -14.19 -7.24 3.52
C LYS A 193 -13.37 -7.42 4.79
N ASN A 194 -12.09 -7.72 4.66
CA ASN A 194 -11.22 -8.00 5.80
C ASN A 194 -10.96 -6.74 6.64
N VAL A 195 -10.84 -5.56 6.03
CA VAL A 195 -10.71 -4.30 6.76
C VAL A 195 -12.03 -3.95 7.47
N ALA A 196 -13.18 -4.15 6.83
CA ALA A 196 -14.48 -3.93 7.48
C ALA A 196 -14.71 -4.89 8.66
N ASP A 197 -14.30 -6.16 8.55
CA ASP A 197 -14.34 -7.12 9.68
C ASP A 197 -13.43 -6.69 10.84
N ILE A 198 -12.24 -6.15 10.56
CA ILE A 198 -11.39 -5.54 11.60
C ILE A 198 -12.13 -4.37 12.27
N ILE A 199 -12.76 -3.50 11.47
CA ILE A 199 -13.47 -2.31 11.96
C ILE A 199 -14.67 -2.66 12.85
N MET A 200 -15.42 -3.71 12.48
CA MET A 200 -16.57 -4.20 13.25
C MET A 200 -16.18 -4.68 14.66
N ARG A 201 -14.90 -5.01 14.88
CA ARG A 201 -14.36 -5.48 16.16
C ARG A 201 -13.65 -4.37 16.95
N CYS A 202 -13.63 -3.15 16.42
CA CYS A 202 -13.38 -1.96 17.21
C CYS A 202 -14.63 -1.66 18.07
#